data_AF-A0A482Y9V4-F1
#
_entry.id   AF-A0A482Y9V4-F1
#
_cell.length_a   1.000
_cell.length_b   1.000
_cell.length_c   1.000
_cell.angle_alpha   90.00
_cell.angle_beta   90.00
_cell.angle_gamma   90.00
#
_symmetry.space_group_name_H-M   'P 1'
#
loop_
_entity.id
_entity.type
_entity.pdbx_description
1 polymer ?
#
loop_
_entity_poly.entity_id
_entity_poly.type
_entity_poly.pdbx_seq_one_letter_code
_entity_poly.pdbx_strand_id
1 'polypeptide(L)'
;MSTDDESFHPLGNEWEGELESMLDDTEYDSQLGMDMARDAMRVTEGELSEAEFHEKYHDDVMEEFGEDERPTKEAYEKAQEEAKGTFSRMVDKFDGDGEQTRREAMKKMGVGAAAVGVGAWGTVDDGPEASVAEGGHGGGTETHEHPDTQWGMTIDLERCDGCLTCMTACQQENDLDAGVNWMYVMAWEDRNHSSPDGGQGLVDSGAYTDFNMGSDFNMLVRPCQHCTDAPCEKVCPTTARHTRDKDGIVLTDYDVCIGCRYCQVACPYGVNYFQWEDPSVEYEDIDGLENPEDPDEITHAEYEHGTRWVDSRAPRGVMSKCTFCPTMQDGKQGDEQVGTTACESACPPNAIQFGDVNDEKSDSYQHREHPVKSRAVAHLSGDHISSNRYVPGPETVNETLSESDDIESAIAALDAANESRTFDEEVLSMMKAIDIVSERLEPGDNKNTTMIQNERTILESLDAIEGYVDLESEEALDTLNLDDGSEENARFQLQQYVGNPSSFNLLDHIGTNPNVTYLGAEPGSDAYQVDGPTKYEDAGLLDKRQEKLDNETVGHIDGVSL
;
A
#
# COMPACT_ATOMS: atom_id res chain seq x y z
N MET A 1 -12.82 34.46 12.93
CA MET A 1 -12.20 33.31 13.59
C MET A 1 -10.71 33.49 13.35
N SER A 2 -9.93 33.64 14.41
CA SER A 2 -8.48 33.75 14.31
C SER A 2 -7.94 32.42 13.80
N THR A 3 -6.85 32.47 13.04
CA THR A 3 -6.05 31.34 12.54
C THR A 3 -5.35 30.55 13.67
N ASP A 4 -5.79 30.72 14.91
CA ASP A 4 -5.22 30.10 16.12
C ASP A 4 -6.13 28.98 16.69
N ASP A 5 -7.24 28.65 16.01
CA ASP A 5 -8.24 27.62 16.39
C ASP A 5 -8.27 26.41 15.41
N GLU A 6 -7.33 26.35 14.46
CA GLU A 6 -7.24 25.24 13.50
C GLU A 6 -6.33 24.14 14.09
N SER A 7 -6.89 22.92 14.19
CA SER A 7 -6.15 21.72 14.61
C SER A 7 -4.96 21.51 13.68
N PHE A 8 -3.82 21.11 14.24
CA PHE A 8 -2.70 20.68 13.39
C PHE A 8 -2.91 19.25 12.88
N HIS A 9 -3.68 18.44 13.61
CA HIS A 9 -3.93 17.05 13.23
C HIS A 9 -5.03 16.97 12.15
N PRO A 10 -4.83 16.21 11.06
CA PRO A 10 -5.80 16.16 9.94
C PRO A 10 -7.15 15.53 10.31
N LEU A 11 -7.21 14.78 11.41
CA LEU A 11 -8.46 14.24 11.97
C LEU A 11 -9.25 15.27 12.82
N GLY A 12 -8.74 16.49 12.98
CA GLY A 12 -9.44 17.61 13.58
C GLY A 12 -9.29 17.78 15.10
N ASN A 13 -9.86 18.86 15.62
CA ASN A 13 -9.68 19.31 17.01
C ASN A 13 -10.19 18.31 18.06
N GLU A 14 -11.24 17.55 17.76
CA GLU A 14 -11.77 16.54 18.69
C GLU A 14 -10.75 15.41 18.88
N TRP A 15 -10.20 14.90 17.78
CA TRP A 15 -9.14 13.91 17.81
C TRP A 15 -7.84 14.43 18.45
N GLU A 16 -7.47 15.69 18.17
CA GLU A 16 -6.31 16.33 18.83
C GLU A 16 -6.47 16.35 20.36
N GLY A 17 -7.67 16.67 20.86
CA GLY A 17 -7.98 16.62 22.29
C GLY A 17 -7.97 15.20 22.87
N GLU A 18 -8.41 14.20 22.10
CA GLU A 18 -8.29 12.79 22.51
C GLU A 18 -6.82 12.36 22.61
N LEU A 19 -5.98 12.73 21.63
CA LEU A 19 -4.54 12.44 21.65
C LEU A 19 -3.84 13.11 22.84
N GLU A 20 -4.19 14.35 23.17
CA GLU A 20 -3.68 15.04 24.36
C GLU A 20 -4.07 14.29 25.64
N SER A 21 -5.34 13.90 25.76
CA SER A 21 -5.82 13.10 26.90
C SER A 21 -5.11 11.75 27.01
N MET A 22 -4.84 11.09 25.87
CA MET A 22 -4.10 9.82 25.84
C MET A 22 -2.65 9.96 26.30
N LEU A 23 -2.03 11.13 26.11
CA LEU A 23 -0.70 11.45 26.62
C LEU A 23 -0.73 11.84 28.10
N ASP A 24 -1.75 12.58 28.56
CA ASP A 24 -1.94 12.94 29.97
C ASP A 24 -2.07 11.71 30.89
N ASP A 25 -2.53 10.59 30.34
CA ASP A 25 -2.63 9.30 31.01
C ASP A 25 -1.27 8.56 31.12
N THR A 26 -0.22 9.09 30.50
CA THR A 26 1.14 8.54 30.58
C THR A 26 1.96 9.24 31.68
N GLU A 27 3.15 8.71 31.97
CA GLU A 27 4.09 9.39 32.86
C GLU A 27 4.90 10.50 32.16
N TYR A 28 4.71 10.67 30.85
CA TYR A 28 5.51 11.56 30.01
C TYR A 28 4.83 12.92 29.79
N ASP A 29 5.63 13.95 29.47
CA ASP A 29 5.12 15.29 29.22
C ASP A 29 4.22 15.34 27.95
N SER A 30 2.93 15.61 28.15
CA SER A 30 1.94 15.67 27.07
C SER A 30 2.13 16.89 26.16
N GLN A 31 2.49 18.05 26.73
CA GLN A 31 2.71 19.27 25.97
C GLN A 31 3.90 19.12 25.01
N LEU A 32 5.00 18.53 25.48
CA LEU A 32 6.17 18.21 24.66
C LEU A 32 5.79 17.27 23.52
N GLY A 33 5.01 16.22 23.79
CA GLY A 33 4.54 15.28 22.77
C GLY A 33 3.68 15.94 21.68
N MET A 34 2.74 16.80 22.09
CA MET A 34 1.89 17.55 21.17
C MET A 34 2.68 18.57 20.33
N ASP A 35 3.63 19.28 20.94
CA ASP A 35 4.47 20.24 20.24
C ASP A 35 5.39 19.55 19.24
N MET A 36 6.01 18.43 19.61
CA MET A 36 6.85 17.63 18.72
C MET A 36 6.04 17.05 17.55
N ALA A 37 4.81 16.57 17.81
CA ALA A 37 3.93 16.06 16.74
C ALA A 37 3.57 17.15 15.72
N ARG A 38 3.22 18.35 16.19
CA ARG A 38 2.92 19.51 15.34
C ARG A 38 4.11 19.88 14.47
N ASP A 39 5.29 20.00 15.07
CA ASP A 39 6.47 20.38 14.31
C ASP A 39 6.99 19.24 13.42
N ALA A 40 6.76 17.97 13.76
CA ALA A 40 7.09 16.86 12.88
C ALA A 40 6.26 16.88 11.58
N MET A 41 4.99 17.31 11.63
CA MET A 41 4.20 17.55 10.42
C MET A 41 4.75 18.73 9.62
N ARG A 42 5.21 19.79 10.29
CA ARG A 42 5.90 20.91 9.62
C ARG A 42 7.22 20.47 8.97
N VAL A 43 7.89 19.44 9.51
CA VAL A 43 9.05 18.83 8.84
C VAL A 43 8.62 18.13 7.56
N THR A 44 7.55 17.32 7.59
CA THR A 44 7.09 16.61 6.38
C THR A 44 6.57 17.55 5.30
N GLU A 45 6.00 18.69 5.69
CA GLU A 45 5.57 19.75 4.78
C GLU A 45 6.73 20.60 4.24
N GLY A 46 7.96 20.40 4.74
CA GLY A 46 9.15 21.17 4.36
C GLY A 46 9.23 22.58 4.96
N GLU A 47 8.41 22.88 5.96
CA GLU A 47 8.44 24.18 6.68
C GLU A 47 9.55 24.26 7.75
N LEU A 48 10.05 23.10 8.20
CA LEU A 48 11.10 22.96 9.20
C LEU A 48 12.05 21.84 8.75
N SER A 49 13.37 22.04 8.83
CA SER A 49 14.28 20.93 8.54
C SER A 49 14.33 19.94 9.72
N GLU A 50 14.54 18.65 9.43
CA GLU A 50 14.66 17.62 10.48
C GLU A 50 15.80 17.92 11.47
N ALA A 51 16.91 18.46 10.97
CA ALA A 51 18.04 18.87 11.81
C ALA A 51 17.68 20.01 12.77
N GLU A 52 16.92 21.01 12.30
CA GLU A 52 16.41 22.09 13.16
C GLU A 52 15.36 21.58 14.15
N PHE A 53 14.52 20.64 13.74
CA PHE A 53 13.56 19.98 14.60
C PHE A 53 14.26 19.22 15.75
N HIS A 54 15.24 18.38 15.46
CA HIS A 54 16.01 17.68 16.49
C HIS A 54 16.81 18.65 17.37
N GLU A 55 17.43 19.69 16.80
CA GLU A 55 18.11 20.74 17.59
C GLU A 55 17.14 21.48 18.52
N LYS A 56 15.92 21.78 18.05
CA LYS A 56 14.89 22.49 18.83
C LYS A 56 14.46 21.71 20.07
N TYR A 57 14.23 20.41 19.93
CA TYR A 57 13.67 19.57 21.00
C TYR A 57 14.72 18.75 21.76
N HIS A 58 16.02 18.94 21.48
CA HIS A 58 17.08 18.12 22.09
C HIS A 58 17.11 18.24 23.62
N ASP A 59 17.15 19.48 24.13
CA ASP A 59 17.28 19.72 25.56
C ASP A 59 16.04 19.21 26.33
N ASP A 60 14.84 19.41 25.78
CA ASP A 60 13.58 18.96 26.39
C ASP A 60 13.48 17.42 26.40
N VAL A 61 13.86 16.75 25.30
CA VAL A 61 13.90 15.28 25.23
C VAL A 61 14.94 14.70 26.17
N MET A 62 16.12 15.31 26.26
CA MET A 62 17.15 14.90 27.23
C MET A 62 16.69 15.09 28.69
N GLU A 63 15.94 16.15 28.99
CA GLU A 63 15.37 16.39 30.32
C GLU A 63 14.31 15.35 30.69
N GLU A 64 13.43 15.02 29.74
CA GLU A 64 12.30 14.11 29.93
C GLU A 64 12.73 12.64 29.96
N PHE A 65 13.46 12.19 28.93
CA PHE A 65 13.77 10.77 28.71
C PHE A 65 15.15 10.38 29.23
N GLY A 66 16.03 11.36 29.50
CA GLY A 66 17.41 11.11 29.93
C GLY A 66 18.36 10.68 28.80
N GLU A 67 17.82 10.46 27.60
CA GLU A 67 18.53 10.14 26.38
C GLU A 67 17.82 10.74 25.17
N ASP A 68 18.61 11.04 24.13
CA ASP A 68 18.13 11.48 22.83
C ASP A 68 19.04 10.82 21.79
N GLU A 69 18.56 9.73 21.22
CA GLU A 69 19.31 8.97 20.20
C GLU A 69 19.08 9.52 18.79
N ARG A 70 18.27 10.57 18.64
CA ARG A 70 18.03 11.22 17.34
C ARG A 70 19.29 11.93 16.85
N PRO A 71 19.53 12.01 15.53
CA PRO A 71 20.78 12.57 15.03
C PRO A 71 20.92 14.05 15.34
N THR A 72 22.14 14.43 15.70
CA THR A 72 22.50 15.83 15.85
C THR A 72 22.64 16.52 14.50
N LYS A 73 22.49 17.84 14.47
CA LYS A 73 22.76 18.67 13.28
C LYS A 73 24.13 18.43 12.66
N GLU A 74 25.17 18.25 13.48
CA GLU A 74 26.52 17.92 12.98
C GLU A 74 26.54 16.55 12.27
N ALA A 75 25.75 15.57 12.75
CA ALA A 75 25.62 14.28 12.09
C ALA A 75 24.89 14.41 10.74
N TYR A 76 23.85 15.24 10.63
CA TYR A 76 23.18 15.54 9.36
C TYR A 76 24.11 16.23 8.36
N GLU A 77 24.79 17.30 8.78
CA GLU A 77 25.71 18.04 7.90
C GLU A 77 26.83 17.13 7.38
N LYS A 78 27.35 16.25 8.25
CA LYS A 78 28.35 15.26 7.86
C LYS A 78 27.80 14.22 6.88
N ALA A 79 26.59 13.70 7.11
CA ALA A 79 25.94 12.77 6.19
C ALA A 79 25.72 13.39 4.80
N GLN A 80 25.29 14.65 4.75
CA GLN A 80 25.12 15.41 3.50
C GLN A 80 26.45 15.65 2.77
N GLU A 81 27.53 15.97 3.49
CA GLU A 81 28.87 16.11 2.91
C GLU A 81 29.41 14.76 2.38
N GLU A 82 29.14 13.66 3.08
CA GLU A 82 29.52 12.31 2.65
C GLU A 82 28.75 11.88 1.40
N ALA A 83 27.45 12.18 1.31
CA ALA A 83 26.62 11.93 0.13
C ALA A 83 27.12 12.73 -1.09
N LYS A 84 27.34 14.05 -0.93
CA LYS A 84 27.90 14.93 -1.98
C LYS A 84 29.30 14.50 -2.41
N GLY A 85 30.14 14.09 -1.46
CA GLY A 85 31.49 13.59 -1.72
C GLY A 85 31.51 12.24 -2.44
N THR A 86 30.51 11.38 -2.21
CA THR A 86 30.34 10.09 -2.87
C THR A 86 29.86 10.28 -4.30
N PHE A 87 28.86 11.15 -4.51
CA PHE A 87 28.40 11.57 -5.84
C PHE A 87 29.52 12.22 -6.67
N SER A 88 30.29 13.16 -6.09
CA SER A 88 31.41 13.80 -6.78
C SER A 88 32.52 12.82 -7.15
N ARG A 89 32.85 11.84 -6.28
CA ARG A 89 33.83 10.78 -6.61
C ARG A 89 33.33 9.82 -7.68
N MET A 90 32.02 9.57 -7.74
CA MET A 90 31.40 8.74 -8.76
C MET A 90 31.47 9.44 -10.12
N VAL A 91 31.12 10.73 -10.18
CA VAL A 91 31.25 11.58 -11.38
C VAL A 91 32.71 11.68 -11.85
N ASP A 92 33.66 11.94 -10.94
CA ASP A 92 35.10 12.04 -11.26
C ASP A 92 35.69 10.71 -11.78
N LYS A 93 35.13 9.57 -11.39
CA LYS A 93 35.55 8.24 -11.86
C LYS A 93 35.06 7.92 -13.28
N PHE A 94 34.09 8.68 -13.79
CA PHE A 94 33.58 8.58 -15.16
C PHE A 94 34.17 9.63 -16.12
N ASP A 95 35.00 10.55 -15.63
CA ASP A 95 35.66 11.58 -16.45
C ASP A 95 36.98 11.08 -17.10
N GLY A 96 36.89 9.88 -17.69
CA GLY A 96 37.98 9.24 -18.40
C GLY A 96 37.56 8.86 -19.82
N ASP A 97 38.12 9.57 -20.81
CA ASP A 97 38.14 9.22 -22.24
C ASP A 97 36.76 9.27 -22.92
N GLY A 98 36.44 10.43 -23.49
CA GLY A 98 35.17 10.70 -24.13
C GLY A 98 34.98 9.97 -25.46
N GLU A 99 33.93 9.16 -25.55
CA GLU A 99 33.17 8.88 -26.79
C GLU A 99 31.87 8.09 -26.55
N GLN A 100 31.19 8.23 -25.41
CA GLN A 100 29.89 7.57 -25.17
C GLN A 100 28.83 8.56 -24.70
N THR A 101 27.69 8.57 -25.38
CA THR A 101 26.58 9.46 -25.03
C THR A 101 25.92 9.01 -23.74
N ARG A 102 25.43 9.97 -22.94
CA ARG A 102 24.80 9.81 -21.62
C ARG A 102 23.73 8.69 -21.56
N ARG A 103 23.07 8.40 -22.69
CA ARG A 103 22.05 7.33 -22.85
C ARG A 103 22.62 5.91 -22.88
N GLU A 104 23.85 5.71 -23.35
CA GLU A 104 24.51 4.39 -23.37
C GLU A 104 25.20 4.04 -22.04
N ALA A 105 25.63 5.04 -21.28
CA ALA A 105 26.18 4.85 -19.93
C ALA A 105 25.09 4.34 -18.95
N MET A 106 23.89 4.92 -19.01
CA MET A 106 22.74 4.50 -18.18
C MET A 106 22.31 3.05 -18.47
N LYS A 107 22.41 2.60 -19.73
CA LYS A 107 22.07 1.22 -20.13
C LYS A 107 23.07 0.15 -19.66
N LYS A 108 24.28 0.56 -19.29
CA LYS A 108 25.36 -0.36 -18.84
C LYS A 108 25.54 -0.40 -17.32
N MET A 109 24.97 0.55 -16.59
CA MET A 109 25.10 0.62 -15.12
C MET A 109 24.23 -0.40 -14.37
N GLY A 110 23.23 -1.01 -15.02
CA GLY A 110 22.34 -1.99 -14.37
C GLY A 110 22.95 -3.35 -13.98
N VAL A 111 24.27 -3.53 -13.96
CA VAL A 111 24.89 -4.87 -13.70
C VAL A 111 26.12 -4.84 -12.78
N GLY A 112 26.40 -3.77 -12.02
CA GLY A 112 27.41 -3.93 -10.95
C GLY A 112 27.98 -2.69 -10.33
N ALA A 113 27.46 -2.33 -9.15
CA ALA A 113 28.19 -1.64 -8.09
C ALA A 113 27.46 -1.82 -6.75
N ALA A 114 27.34 -3.05 -6.25
CA ALA A 114 26.93 -3.29 -4.88
C ALA A 114 28.07 -2.90 -3.91
N ALA A 115 27.69 -2.28 -2.79
CA ALA A 115 28.48 -1.88 -1.61
C ALA A 115 29.11 -0.47 -1.63
N VAL A 116 28.53 0.46 -0.86
CA VAL A 116 28.95 0.85 0.52
C VAL A 116 27.81 1.68 1.14
N GLY A 117 27.31 1.27 2.32
CA GLY A 117 26.19 1.91 3.01
C GLY A 117 26.54 3.14 3.85
N VAL A 118 25.56 4.03 3.96
CA VAL A 118 25.27 4.97 5.06
C VAL A 118 23.74 5.10 5.07
N GLY A 119 23.11 4.70 6.18
CA GLY A 119 21.65 4.54 6.29
C GLY A 119 20.87 5.84 6.47
N ALA A 120 19.57 5.69 6.19
CA ALA A 120 18.39 6.37 6.74
C ALA A 120 18.40 7.87 7.06
N TRP A 121 18.62 8.82 6.14
CA TRP A 121 18.24 10.24 6.43
C TRP A 121 17.76 10.95 5.16
N GLY A 122 16.44 11.08 5.00
CA GLY A 122 15.82 11.84 3.93
C GLY A 122 15.95 13.35 4.17
N THR A 123 16.36 14.11 3.15
CA THR A 123 16.26 15.58 3.18
C THR A 123 15.65 16.07 1.88
N VAL A 124 14.48 16.71 1.97
CA VAL A 124 13.96 17.60 0.92
C VAL A 124 14.73 18.92 0.96
N ASP A 125 15.12 19.43 -0.21
CA ASP A 125 15.84 20.71 -0.36
C ASP A 125 14.86 21.87 -0.65
N ASP A 126 15.32 23.07 -0.31
CA ASP A 126 14.62 24.35 -0.11
C ASP A 126 13.69 24.87 -1.25
N GLY A 127 12.43 25.13 -0.90
CA GLY A 127 11.71 26.37 -1.27
C GLY A 127 11.04 26.48 -2.66
N PRO A 128 10.11 27.45 -2.83
CA PRO A 128 8.75 27.15 -3.30
C PRO A 128 8.49 27.52 -4.76
N GLU A 129 7.60 26.79 -5.45
CA GLU A 129 6.76 27.37 -6.51
C GLU A 129 5.52 26.51 -6.81
N ALA A 130 4.39 27.21 -6.99
CA ALA A 130 3.04 26.68 -7.08
C ALA A 130 2.68 26.13 -8.46
N SER A 131 1.78 25.12 -8.43
CA SER A 131 0.71 24.76 -9.38
C SER A 131 0.93 24.91 -10.90
N VAL A 132 0.84 23.80 -11.64
CA VAL A 132 -0.23 23.46 -12.62
C VAL A 132 0.11 22.16 -13.37
N ALA A 133 -0.94 21.42 -13.74
CA ALA A 133 -0.92 20.19 -14.53
C ALA A 133 -0.40 20.33 -15.97
N GLU A 134 -0.12 19.15 -16.56
CA GLU A 134 0.20 18.80 -17.96
C GLU A 134 1.69 18.60 -18.34
N GLY A 135 2.05 17.31 -18.51
CA GLY A 135 2.70 16.81 -19.73
C GLY A 135 4.20 17.08 -19.94
N GLY A 136 5.01 16.05 -19.70
CA GLY A 136 6.17 15.75 -20.55
C GLY A 136 7.53 16.37 -20.17
N HIS A 137 8.35 15.51 -19.55
CA HIS A 137 9.83 15.47 -19.60
C HIS A 137 10.66 16.54 -18.87
N GLY A 138 11.41 16.06 -17.87
CA GLY A 138 12.85 16.28 -17.78
C GLY A 138 13.30 17.56 -17.07
N GLY A 139 13.12 17.61 -15.74
CA GLY A 139 13.86 18.48 -14.83
C GLY A 139 14.50 17.61 -13.76
N GLY A 140 15.82 17.69 -13.61
CA GLY A 140 16.59 16.80 -12.73
C GLY A 140 16.32 17.08 -11.25
N THR A 141 15.60 16.18 -10.61
CA THR A 141 15.68 15.90 -9.18
C THR A 141 16.96 15.11 -8.92
N GLU A 142 17.72 15.47 -7.89
CA GLU A 142 18.94 14.76 -7.51
C GLU A 142 18.60 13.31 -7.14
N THR A 143 19.33 12.38 -7.72
CA THR A 143 19.14 10.93 -7.56
C THR A 143 19.58 10.51 -6.16
N HIS A 144 18.65 10.44 -5.22
CA HIS A 144 18.79 9.53 -4.08
C HIS A 144 18.86 8.11 -4.65
N GLU A 145 19.83 7.30 -4.22
CA GLU A 145 19.76 5.86 -4.45
C GLU A 145 18.53 5.38 -3.68
N HIS A 146 17.40 5.21 -4.37
CA HIS A 146 16.28 4.48 -3.82
C HIS A 146 16.80 3.12 -3.35
N PRO A 147 16.33 2.56 -2.22
CA PRO A 147 16.60 1.17 -1.93
C PRO A 147 16.21 0.35 -3.17
N ASP A 148 17.01 -0.68 -3.50
CA ASP A 148 16.75 -1.54 -4.67
C ASP A 148 15.31 -2.07 -4.65
N THR A 149 14.70 -2.13 -3.46
CA THR A 149 13.29 -2.46 -3.22
C THR A 149 12.62 -1.37 -2.37
N GLN A 150 11.38 -1.00 -2.68
CA GLN A 150 10.54 -0.17 -1.80
C GLN A 150 9.17 -0.83 -1.68
N TRP A 151 8.84 -1.37 -0.51
CA TRP A 151 7.54 -2.01 -0.33
C TRP A 151 6.40 -0.99 -0.25
N GLY A 152 5.28 -1.32 -0.88
CA GLY A 152 4.06 -0.53 -0.83
C GLY A 152 2.80 -1.29 -1.23
N MET A 153 1.66 -0.63 -1.10
CA MET A 153 0.34 -1.16 -1.48
C MET A 153 -0.34 -0.27 -2.50
N THR A 154 -1.11 -0.89 -3.40
CA THR A 154 -2.15 -0.23 -4.17
C THR A 154 -3.50 -0.82 -3.79
N ILE A 155 -4.41 0.01 -3.30
CA ILE A 155 -5.70 -0.40 -2.75
C ILE A 155 -6.84 0.14 -3.61
N ASP A 156 -7.60 -0.77 -4.21
CA ASP A 156 -8.78 -0.49 -5.00
C ASP A 156 -10.05 -0.38 -4.12
N LEU A 157 -10.45 0.85 -3.85
CA LEU A 157 -11.60 1.15 -2.99
C LEU A 157 -12.94 0.84 -3.66
N GLU A 158 -13.00 0.81 -4.99
CA GLU A 158 -14.22 0.46 -5.74
C GLU A 158 -14.48 -1.04 -5.73
N ARG A 159 -13.42 -1.84 -5.59
CA ARG A 159 -13.50 -3.30 -5.41
C ARG A 159 -13.67 -3.79 -3.98
N CYS A 160 -13.28 -3.00 -2.99
CA CYS A 160 -13.35 -3.43 -1.60
C CYS A 160 -14.81 -3.64 -1.13
N ASP A 161 -15.25 -4.86 -0.87
CA ASP A 161 -16.63 -5.13 -0.43
C ASP A 161 -16.88 -4.93 1.08
N GLY A 162 -15.87 -4.47 1.83
CA GLY A 162 -15.95 -4.31 3.28
C GLY A 162 -16.17 -5.62 4.06
N CYS A 163 -15.74 -6.77 3.53
CA CYS A 163 -15.86 -8.06 4.22
C CYS A 163 -14.99 -8.21 5.48
N LEU A 164 -14.04 -7.28 5.70
CA LEU A 164 -13.08 -7.28 6.82
C LEU A 164 -12.12 -8.48 6.85
N THR A 165 -12.07 -9.29 5.78
CA THR A 165 -11.19 -10.47 5.71
C THR A 165 -9.71 -10.09 5.81
N CYS A 166 -9.31 -8.95 5.24
CA CYS A 166 -7.95 -8.42 5.36
C CYS A 166 -7.56 -8.08 6.82
N MET A 167 -8.50 -7.56 7.62
CA MET A 167 -8.27 -7.28 9.05
C MET A 167 -8.11 -8.56 9.84
N THR A 168 -9.00 -9.53 9.62
CA THR A 168 -8.95 -10.85 10.26
C THR A 168 -7.66 -11.62 9.92
N ALA A 169 -7.20 -11.54 8.67
CA ALA A 169 -5.94 -12.12 8.23
C ALA A 169 -4.75 -11.41 8.88
N CYS A 170 -4.76 -10.07 8.97
CA CYS A 170 -3.73 -9.33 9.69
C CYS A 170 -3.65 -9.74 11.17
N GLN A 171 -4.79 -9.93 11.84
CA GLN A 171 -4.82 -10.40 13.22
C GLN A 171 -4.25 -11.81 13.37
N GLN A 172 -4.58 -12.74 12.46
CA GLN A 172 -4.06 -14.10 12.52
C GLN A 172 -2.57 -14.15 12.22
N GLU A 173 -2.14 -13.48 11.17
CA GLU A 173 -0.74 -13.43 10.73
C GLU A 173 0.18 -12.84 11.79
N ASN A 174 -0.25 -11.77 12.45
CA ASN A 174 0.58 -11.07 13.43
C ASN A 174 0.26 -11.50 14.87
N ASP A 175 -0.55 -12.56 15.02
CA ASP A 175 -1.11 -13.01 16.29
C ASP A 175 -1.64 -11.84 17.15
N LEU A 176 -2.41 -10.90 16.60
CA LEU A 176 -2.89 -9.76 17.38
C LEU A 176 -3.96 -10.17 18.40
N ASP A 177 -4.00 -9.52 19.56
CA ASP A 177 -5.10 -9.73 20.50
C ASP A 177 -6.44 -9.27 19.90
N ALA A 178 -7.54 -9.86 20.38
CA ALA A 178 -8.88 -9.49 19.93
C ALA A 178 -9.15 -7.99 20.10
N GLY A 179 -9.52 -7.34 18.99
CA GLY A 179 -9.82 -5.91 18.94
C GLY A 179 -8.62 -5.00 18.69
N VAL A 180 -7.40 -5.53 18.69
CA VAL A 180 -6.22 -4.81 18.20
C VAL A 180 -6.28 -4.79 16.68
N ASN A 181 -6.49 -3.60 16.10
CA ASN A 181 -6.60 -3.43 14.66
C ASN A 181 -5.43 -2.57 14.16
N TRP A 182 -4.59 -3.15 13.31
CA TRP A 182 -3.48 -2.48 12.63
C TRP A 182 -3.86 -1.86 11.28
N MET A 183 -5.10 -2.09 10.86
CA MET A 183 -5.73 -1.49 9.70
C MET A 183 -7.22 -1.32 9.98
N TYR A 184 -7.84 -0.32 9.36
CA TYR A 184 -9.28 -0.07 9.48
C TYR A 184 -9.94 -0.13 8.11
N VAL A 185 -11.12 -0.73 8.02
CA VAL A 185 -11.97 -0.66 6.82
C VAL A 185 -13.22 0.12 7.19
N MET A 186 -13.38 1.30 6.61
CA MET A 186 -14.44 2.25 6.96
C MET A 186 -15.32 2.50 5.75
N ALA A 187 -16.64 2.43 5.93
CA ALA A 187 -17.58 2.90 4.94
C ALA A 187 -17.84 4.40 5.15
N TRP A 188 -17.96 5.17 4.08
CA TRP A 188 -18.23 6.60 4.14
C TRP A 188 -19.19 7.04 3.04
N GLU A 189 -19.98 8.07 3.33
CA GLU A 189 -20.86 8.72 2.37
C GLU A 189 -20.42 10.18 2.19
N ASP A 190 -20.50 10.70 0.97
CA ASP A 190 -20.39 12.13 0.69
C ASP A 190 -21.48 12.57 -0.32
N ARG A 191 -21.55 13.87 -0.62
CA ARG A 191 -22.52 14.36 -1.62
C ARG A 191 -22.20 13.97 -3.06
N ASN A 192 -20.99 13.50 -3.33
CA ASN A 192 -20.55 13.12 -4.67
C ASN A 192 -20.87 11.65 -4.98
N HIS A 193 -21.06 10.84 -3.94
CA HIS A 193 -21.43 9.44 -4.00
C HIS A 193 -22.89 9.27 -3.57
N SER A 194 -23.79 9.37 -4.53
CA SER A 194 -25.19 9.00 -4.34
C SER A 194 -25.57 8.02 -5.42
N SER A 195 -25.98 6.80 -5.05
CA SER A 195 -26.56 5.91 -6.04
C SER A 195 -27.83 6.55 -6.60
N PRO A 196 -28.07 6.51 -7.92
CA PRO A 196 -29.34 6.97 -8.49
C PRO A 196 -30.49 6.23 -7.81
N ASP A 197 -31.44 6.98 -7.22
CA ASP A 197 -32.66 6.54 -6.51
C ASP A 197 -32.90 5.01 -6.51
N GLY A 198 -32.30 4.29 -5.54
CA GLY A 198 -32.63 2.89 -5.25
C GLY A 198 -31.60 1.82 -5.61
N GLY A 199 -30.29 2.10 -5.55
CA GLY A 199 -29.24 1.08 -5.67
C GLY A 199 -29.26 0.32 -7.00
N GLN A 200 -29.79 0.96 -8.05
CA GLN A 200 -29.75 0.46 -9.41
C GLN A 200 -28.64 1.20 -10.16
N GLY A 201 -27.39 0.89 -9.80
CA GLY A 201 -26.24 1.26 -10.62
C GLY A 201 -26.47 0.77 -12.05
N LEU A 202 -26.57 1.71 -13.00
CA LEU A 202 -26.54 1.51 -14.46
C LEU A 202 -27.04 0.14 -14.98
N VAL A 203 -28.21 -0.30 -14.54
CA VAL A 203 -28.88 -1.50 -15.07
C VAL A 203 -29.64 -1.12 -16.35
N ASP A 204 -28.89 -0.88 -17.42
CA ASP A 204 -29.43 -0.98 -18.79
C ASP A 204 -28.36 -1.25 -19.87
N SER A 205 -27.06 -1.26 -19.52
CA SER A 205 -25.97 -1.51 -20.49
C SER A 205 -25.33 -2.90 -20.42
N GLY A 206 -25.62 -3.72 -19.40
CA GLY A 206 -24.91 -4.99 -19.19
C GLY A 206 -23.45 -4.83 -18.71
N ALA A 207 -23.03 -3.60 -18.41
CA ALA A 207 -21.69 -3.30 -17.87
C ALA A 207 -21.52 -3.87 -16.44
N TYR A 208 -20.34 -4.40 -16.17
CA TYR A 208 -19.93 -5.02 -14.92
C TYR A 208 -20.09 -4.07 -13.72
N THR A 209 -20.57 -4.59 -12.59
CA THR A 209 -20.63 -3.86 -11.32
C THR A 209 -19.54 -4.39 -10.39
N ASP A 210 -18.48 -3.60 -10.13
CA ASP A 210 -17.58 -3.87 -9.01
C ASP A 210 -18.38 -3.91 -7.68
N PHE A 211 -17.81 -4.51 -6.64
CA PHE A 211 -18.52 -4.81 -5.38
C PHE A 211 -19.17 -3.59 -4.69
N ASN A 212 -18.65 -2.37 -4.90
CA ASN A 212 -19.25 -1.13 -4.39
C ASN A 212 -19.97 -0.28 -5.46
N MET A 213 -19.98 -0.69 -6.73
CA MET A 213 -20.69 0.06 -7.77
C MET A 213 -22.21 -0.10 -7.61
N GLY A 214 -22.82 0.82 -6.86
CA GLY A 214 -24.25 0.84 -6.58
C GLY A 214 -24.63 0.81 -5.10
N SER A 215 -23.65 0.83 -4.18
CA SER A 215 -23.89 1.18 -2.78
C SER A 215 -24.15 2.68 -2.63
N ASP A 216 -24.79 3.08 -1.53
CA ASP A 216 -24.92 4.50 -1.17
C ASP A 216 -23.65 5.04 -0.48
N PHE A 217 -22.63 4.18 -0.28
CA PHE A 217 -21.37 4.47 0.41
C PHE A 217 -20.15 3.97 -0.38
N ASN A 218 -19.00 4.58 -0.11
CA ASN A 218 -17.66 4.15 -0.53
C ASN A 218 -16.92 3.45 0.62
N MET A 219 -15.81 2.78 0.31
CA MET A 219 -14.88 2.23 1.30
C MET A 219 -13.60 3.03 1.41
N LEU A 220 -12.98 2.97 2.58
CA LEU A 220 -11.60 3.38 2.83
C LEU A 220 -10.91 2.32 3.68
N VAL A 221 -9.91 1.65 3.10
CA VAL A 221 -9.03 0.73 3.82
C VAL A 221 -7.78 1.50 4.27
N ARG A 222 -7.62 1.75 5.57
CA ARG A 222 -6.56 2.59 6.13
C ARG A 222 -5.59 1.78 6.98
N PRO A 223 -4.55 1.15 6.39
CA PRO A 223 -3.42 0.58 7.12
C PRO A 223 -2.38 1.67 7.48
N CYS A 224 -1.29 1.28 8.14
CA CYS A 224 -0.08 2.11 8.14
C CYS A 224 0.37 2.39 6.71
N GLN A 225 0.70 3.65 6.42
CA GLN A 225 1.11 4.07 5.09
C GLN A 225 2.61 3.86 4.82
N HIS A 226 3.38 3.41 5.82
CA HIS A 226 4.83 3.21 5.76
C HIS A 226 5.56 4.37 5.08
N CYS A 227 5.21 5.60 5.49
CA CYS A 227 5.70 6.85 4.93
C CYS A 227 7.21 6.85 4.70
N THR A 228 7.66 7.29 3.52
CA THR A 228 9.09 7.50 3.28
C THR A 228 9.62 8.66 4.11
N ASP A 229 8.77 9.66 4.38
CA ASP A 229 9.06 10.73 5.33
C ASP A 229 8.15 10.63 6.56
N ALA A 230 8.54 9.76 7.49
CA ALA A 230 7.68 9.35 8.60
C ALA A 230 7.75 10.32 9.80
N PRO A 231 6.67 11.08 10.11
CA PRO A 231 6.67 11.95 11.29
C PRO A 231 6.75 11.15 12.60
N CYS A 232 6.24 9.92 12.60
CA CYS A 232 6.29 9.01 13.75
C CYS A 232 7.71 8.52 14.09
N GLU A 233 8.63 8.50 13.12
CA GLU A 233 10.05 8.19 13.33
C GLU A 233 10.78 9.37 13.98
N LYS A 234 10.59 10.57 13.42
CA LYS A 234 11.23 11.82 13.89
C LYS A 234 10.95 12.12 15.37
N VAL A 235 9.73 11.83 15.84
CA VAL A 235 9.35 12.09 17.24
C VAL A 235 9.79 11.02 18.23
N CYS A 236 10.43 9.92 17.79
CA CYS A 236 10.80 8.82 18.67
C CYS A 236 12.14 9.12 19.40
N PRO A 237 12.14 9.33 20.72
CA PRO A 237 13.35 9.75 21.44
C PRO A 237 14.41 8.65 21.53
N THR A 238 13.98 7.38 21.56
CA THR A 238 14.85 6.19 21.65
C THR A 238 15.19 5.57 20.30
N THR A 239 14.72 6.16 19.19
CA THR A 239 14.83 5.59 17.84
C THR A 239 14.25 4.17 17.68
N ALA A 240 13.39 3.73 18.61
CA ALA A 240 12.65 2.48 18.48
C ALA A 240 11.84 2.45 17.17
N ARG A 241 11.23 3.59 16.81
CA ARG A 241 10.64 3.78 15.49
C ARG A 241 11.73 4.13 14.49
N HIS A 242 11.86 3.35 13.42
CA HIS A 242 12.88 3.55 12.40
C HIS A 242 12.40 3.03 11.03
N THR A 243 12.99 3.54 9.96
CA THR A 243 12.79 3.00 8.60
C THR A 243 13.88 1.99 8.25
N ARG A 244 13.47 0.81 7.77
CA ARG A 244 14.38 -0.27 7.36
C ARG A 244 15.08 0.07 6.05
N ASP A 245 16.42 0.16 6.09
CA ASP A 245 17.25 0.63 4.97
C ASP A 245 17.09 -0.18 3.67
N LYS A 246 16.91 -1.50 3.76
CA LYS A 246 16.92 -2.39 2.58
C LYS A 246 15.66 -2.29 1.72
N ASP A 247 14.53 -1.87 2.31
CA ASP A 247 13.22 -1.98 1.67
C ASP A 247 12.15 -0.97 2.11
N GLY A 248 12.53 0.03 2.93
CA GLY A 248 11.71 1.19 3.26
C GLY A 248 10.54 0.92 4.21
N ILE A 249 10.50 -0.24 4.88
CA ILE A 249 9.46 -0.53 5.87
C ILE A 249 9.71 0.26 7.16
N VAL A 250 8.78 1.13 7.56
CA VAL A 250 8.77 1.74 8.89
C VAL A 250 8.42 0.69 9.96
N LEU A 251 9.30 0.44 10.92
CA LEU A 251 9.15 -0.58 11.98
C LEU A 251 9.23 0.03 13.38
N THR A 252 8.79 -0.74 14.38
CA THR A 252 9.11 -0.47 15.79
C THR A 252 9.99 -1.58 16.32
N ASP A 253 11.12 -1.25 16.90
CA ASP A 253 11.88 -2.14 17.77
C ASP A 253 11.15 -2.26 19.12
N TYR A 254 10.55 -3.42 19.37
CA TYR A 254 9.76 -3.66 20.57
C TYR A 254 10.60 -3.75 21.84
N ASP A 255 11.90 -4.06 21.75
CA ASP A 255 12.80 -4.14 22.90
C ASP A 255 13.31 -2.74 23.33
N VAL A 256 13.32 -1.79 22.40
CA VAL A 256 13.76 -0.39 22.63
C VAL A 256 12.59 0.56 22.88
N CYS A 257 11.36 0.18 22.50
CA CYS A 257 10.19 1.02 22.67
C CYS A 257 9.84 1.21 24.15
N ILE A 258 9.87 2.45 24.62
CA ILE A 258 9.52 2.83 26.00
C ILE A 258 8.03 3.20 26.18
N GLY A 259 7.23 3.11 25.11
CA GLY A 259 5.80 3.35 25.21
C GLY A 259 5.38 4.80 25.42
N CYS A 260 6.19 5.80 25.07
CA CYS A 260 5.88 7.22 25.29
C CYS A 260 4.74 7.77 24.42
N ARG A 261 4.31 7.03 23.40
CA ARG A 261 3.17 7.36 22.50
C ARG A 261 3.30 8.64 21.69
N TYR A 262 4.45 9.32 21.66
CA TYR A 262 4.63 10.51 20.80
C TYR A 262 4.41 10.18 19.32
N CYS A 263 4.82 8.99 18.88
CA CYS A 263 4.56 8.49 17.53
C CYS A 263 3.07 8.27 17.21
N GLN A 264 2.22 8.08 18.23
CA GLN A 264 0.77 7.94 18.07
C GLN A 264 0.15 9.28 17.68
N VAL A 265 0.57 10.35 18.36
CA VAL A 265 0.11 11.72 18.10
C VAL A 265 0.66 12.28 16.80
N ALA A 266 1.92 11.97 16.48
CA ALA A 266 2.56 12.46 15.25
C ALA A 266 2.04 11.77 13.97
N CYS A 267 1.29 10.68 14.07
CA CYS A 267 0.84 9.94 12.91
C CYS A 267 -0.45 10.53 12.34
N PRO A 268 -0.44 11.14 11.14
CA PRO A 268 -1.62 11.79 10.57
C PRO A 268 -2.75 10.80 10.24
N TYR A 269 -2.45 9.51 10.18
CA TYR A 269 -3.39 8.46 9.80
C TYR A 269 -4.10 7.80 10.99
N GLY A 270 -3.64 8.04 12.23
CA GLY A 270 -4.26 7.45 13.43
C GLY A 270 -4.23 5.91 13.45
N VAL A 271 -3.14 5.30 12.97
CA VAL A 271 -3.01 3.83 12.78
C VAL A 271 -2.01 3.16 13.75
N ASN A 272 -1.55 3.89 14.75
CA ASN A 272 -0.70 3.34 15.80
C ASN A 272 -1.56 2.84 16.96
N TYR A 273 -1.21 1.68 17.49
CA TYR A 273 -1.87 1.04 18.63
C TYR A 273 -0.87 0.84 19.77
N PHE A 274 -1.23 1.27 20.97
CA PHE A 274 -0.46 1.00 22.20
C PHE A 274 -0.92 -0.31 22.82
N GLN A 275 0.01 -1.21 23.15
CA GLN A 275 -0.31 -2.48 23.81
C GLN A 275 -0.55 -2.29 25.31
N TRP A 276 -1.81 -2.38 25.73
CA TRP A 276 -2.23 -2.08 27.11
C TRP A 276 -2.04 -3.25 28.08
N GLU A 277 -2.32 -4.46 27.61
CA GLU A 277 -2.26 -5.68 28.42
C GLU A 277 -1.06 -6.53 28.06
N ASP A 278 -0.74 -7.44 28.97
CA ASP A 278 0.15 -8.54 28.66
C ASP A 278 -0.52 -9.43 27.59
N PRO A 279 0.18 -9.76 26.49
CA PRO A 279 -0.28 -10.71 25.50
C PRO A 279 -0.90 -11.97 26.10
N SER A 280 -1.96 -12.48 25.47
CA SER A 280 -2.58 -13.75 25.88
C SER A 280 -1.69 -14.99 25.69
N VAL A 281 -0.53 -14.81 25.04
CA VAL A 281 0.52 -15.80 24.77
C VAL A 281 1.80 -15.27 25.42
N GLU A 282 2.54 -16.12 26.15
CA GLU A 282 3.73 -15.67 26.87
C GLU A 282 4.85 -15.27 25.91
N TYR A 283 5.67 -14.30 26.30
CA TYR A 283 6.80 -13.82 25.48
C TYR A 283 7.72 -14.96 25.05
N GLU A 284 7.98 -15.96 25.89
CA GLU A 284 8.85 -17.09 25.55
C GLU A 284 8.26 -18.05 24.51
N ASP A 285 6.94 -17.98 24.28
CA ASP A 285 6.24 -18.74 23.24
C ASP A 285 6.17 -17.94 21.91
N ILE A 286 6.51 -16.64 21.94
CA ILE A 286 6.53 -15.73 20.78
C ILE A 286 7.98 -15.46 20.33
N ASP A 287 8.89 -15.24 21.30
CA ASP A 287 10.30 -14.93 21.14
C ASP A 287 11.15 -16.16 20.79
N GLY A 288 11.59 -16.23 19.54
CA GLY A 288 13.00 -16.50 19.25
C GLY A 288 13.58 -17.88 19.61
N LEU A 289 12.77 -18.89 19.89
CA LEU A 289 13.22 -20.27 19.85
C LEU A 289 12.34 -21.05 18.88
N GLU A 290 12.96 -21.56 17.80
CA GLU A 290 12.55 -22.80 17.14
C GLU A 290 11.84 -23.67 18.19
N ASN A 291 10.57 -24.01 17.99
CA ASN A 291 9.87 -24.85 18.95
C ASN A 291 10.78 -26.08 19.17
N PRO A 292 11.25 -26.34 20.42
CA PRO A 292 12.22 -27.40 20.66
C PRO A 292 11.65 -28.79 20.35
N GLU A 293 10.32 -28.89 20.24
CA GLU A 293 9.59 -30.07 19.77
C GLU A 293 9.33 -30.04 18.24
N ASP A 294 9.31 -28.87 17.60
CA ASP A 294 9.12 -28.68 16.15
C ASP A 294 9.92 -27.47 15.59
N PRO A 295 11.20 -27.65 15.23
CA PRO A 295 12.06 -26.56 14.76
C PRO A 295 11.63 -25.90 13.45
N ASP A 296 10.65 -26.48 12.75
CA ASP A 296 10.07 -25.96 11.51
C ASP A 296 8.86 -25.02 11.78
N GLU A 297 8.45 -24.84 13.03
CA GLU A 297 7.35 -23.93 13.42
C GLU A 297 7.85 -22.47 13.45
N ILE A 298 7.23 -21.62 12.63
CA ILE A 298 7.53 -20.19 12.52
C ILE A 298 7.08 -19.50 13.81
N THR A 299 8.02 -19.06 14.64
CA THR A 299 7.72 -18.12 15.73
C THR A 299 7.77 -16.71 15.16
N HIS A 300 6.66 -16.01 15.33
CA HIS A 300 6.34 -14.74 14.68
C HIS A 300 7.13 -13.53 15.21
N ALA A 301 8.06 -13.74 16.16
CA ALA A 301 9.04 -12.72 16.56
C ALA A 301 10.18 -12.60 15.54
N GLU A 302 9.97 -11.78 14.52
CA GLU A 302 11.09 -11.42 13.64
C GLU A 302 12.04 -10.48 14.34
N TYR A 303 13.32 -10.79 14.17
CA TYR A 303 14.39 -9.94 14.58
C TYR A 303 15.04 -9.24 13.38
N GLU A 304 14.89 -7.92 13.24
CA GLU A 304 15.69 -7.17 12.27
C GLU A 304 17.18 -7.39 12.60
N HIS A 305 17.94 -7.92 11.64
CA HIS A 305 19.34 -8.33 11.78
C HIS A 305 19.63 -9.33 12.93
N GLY A 306 18.61 -10.06 13.41
CA GLY A 306 18.76 -10.99 14.54
C GLY A 306 18.86 -10.29 15.91
N THR A 307 18.48 -9.01 16.00
CA THR A 307 18.63 -8.20 17.22
C THR A 307 17.43 -7.37 17.66
N ARG A 308 16.47 -7.07 16.77
CA ARG A 308 15.31 -6.22 17.11
C ARG A 308 13.97 -6.89 16.85
N TRP A 309 13.18 -7.19 17.88
CA TRP A 309 11.84 -7.72 17.67
C TRP A 309 10.93 -6.66 17.00
N VAL A 310 10.48 -6.90 15.77
CA VAL A 310 9.82 -5.88 14.92
C VAL A 310 8.50 -6.32 14.27
N ASP A 311 8.14 -7.60 14.38
CA ASP A 311 6.95 -8.16 13.75
C ASP A 311 6.04 -8.85 14.77
N SER A 312 4.77 -8.98 14.41
CA SER A 312 3.76 -9.66 15.22
C SER A 312 3.41 -8.96 16.53
N ARG A 313 2.75 -9.66 17.46
CA ARG A 313 2.17 -9.09 18.67
C ARG A 313 3.21 -8.43 19.57
N ALA A 314 3.20 -7.10 19.62
CA ALA A 314 4.04 -6.35 20.54
C ALA A 314 3.74 -6.67 22.02
N PRO A 315 4.74 -6.60 22.91
CA PRO A 315 4.55 -6.80 24.33
C PRO A 315 3.86 -5.59 24.97
N ARG A 316 3.39 -5.77 26.20
CA ARG A 316 2.75 -4.69 26.98
C ARG A 316 3.65 -3.46 27.07
N GLY A 317 3.06 -2.29 26.87
CA GLY A 317 3.78 -1.02 26.97
C GLY A 317 4.42 -0.56 25.65
N VAL A 318 4.29 -1.33 24.57
CA VAL A 318 4.95 -1.04 23.30
C VAL A 318 3.97 -0.51 22.26
N MET A 319 4.46 0.39 21.40
CA MET A 319 3.72 0.90 20.25
C MET A 319 3.82 -0.05 19.06
N SER A 320 2.67 -0.43 18.52
CA SER A 320 2.53 -1.35 17.40
C SER A 320 1.66 -0.76 16.29
N LYS A 321 1.76 -1.33 15.09
CA LYS A 321 1.04 -0.90 13.88
C LYS A 321 1.25 -1.96 12.81
N CYS A 322 0.54 -1.84 11.68
CA CYS A 322 0.86 -2.65 10.49
C CYS A 322 2.36 -2.57 10.16
N THR A 323 2.97 -3.73 9.91
CA THR A 323 4.41 -3.89 9.66
C THR A 323 4.72 -4.24 8.21
N PHE A 324 3.71 -4.43 7.34
CA PHE A 324 3.85 -5.04 6.00
C PHE A 324 4.36 -6.50 6.03
N CYS A 325 4.05 -7.24 7.10
CA CYS A 325 4.40 -8.65 7.27
C CYS A 325 5.90 -8.93 6.98
N PRO A 326 6.86 -8.34 7.71
CA PRO A 326 8.30 -8.60 7.59
C PRO A 326 8.64 -10.10 7.49
N THR A 327 7.94 -10.96 8.25
CA THR A 327 8.11 -12.44 8.17
C THR A 327 7.94 -12.99 6.77
N MET A 328 6.99 -12.45 6.01
CA MET A 328 6.79 -12.79 4.61
C MET A 328 7.89 -12.15 3.75
N GLN A 329 8.22 -10.87 3.94
CA GLN A 329 9.18 -10.15 3.10
C GLN A 329 10.62 -10.65 3.23
N ASP A 330 10.97 -11.20 4.39
CA ASP A 330 12.27 -11.75 4.69
C ASP A 330 12.40 -13.22 4.26
N GLY A 331 11.34 -13.79 3.66
CA GLY A 331 11.31 -15.13 3.07
C GLY A 331 11.22 -16.26 4.09
N LYS A 332 10.86 -15.96 5.34
CA LYS A 332 10.77 -16.97 6.42
C LYS A 332 9.59 -17.91 6.24
N GLN A 333 8.54 -17.44 5.56
CA GLN A 333 7.38 -18.26 5.21
C GLN A 333 7.45 -18.89 3.81
N GLY A 334 8.66 -18.93 3.22
CA GLY A 334 8.86 -19.38 1.84
C GLY A 334 9.17 -18.22 0.90
N ASP A 335 9.97 -18.49 -0.12
CA ASP A 335 10.36 -17.49 -1.11
C ASP A 335 9.15 -16.98 -1.91
N GLU A 336 8.10 -17.79 -2.01
CA GLU A 336 6.85 -17.49 -2.69
C GLU A 336 5.98 -16.44 -1.97
N GLN A 337 6.17 -16.24 -0.66
CA GLN A 337 5.40 -15.28 0.14
C GLN A 337 6.00 -13.87 0.15
N VAL A 338 7.26 -13.71 -0.28
CA VAL A 338 7.88 -12.38 -0.38
C VAL A 338 7.19 -11.59 -1.48
N GLY A 339 6.96 -10.30 -1.24
CA GLY A 339 6.22 -9.44 -2.16
C GLY A 339 4.71 -9.61 -2.09
N THR A 340 4.19 -10.41 -1.15
CA THR A 340 2.77 -10.40 -0.76
C THR A 340 2.61 -10.11 0.74
N THR A 341 1.38 -9.88 1.18
CA THR A 341 1.02 -9.72 2.61
C THR A 341 -0.19 -10.58 2.94
N ALA A 342 -0.39 -10.88 4.23
CA ALA A 342 -1.58 -11.62 4.66
C ALA A 342 -2.89 -10.94 4.26
N CYS A 343 -2.93 -9.61 4.26
CA CYS A 343 -4.14 -8.86 3.89
C CYS A 343 -4.43 -8.89 2.39
N GLU A 344 -3.42 -8.89 1.52
CA GLU A 344 -3.58 -9.14 0.08
C GLU A 344 -4.01 -10.58 -0.18
N SER A 345 -3.24 -11.55 0.34
CA SER A 345 -3.48 -12.99 0.12
C SER A 345 -4.89 -13.43 0.53
N ALA A 346 -5.46 -12.78 1.55
CA ALA A 346 -6.78 -13.11 2.05
C ALA A 346 -7.92 -12.29 1.42
N CYS A 347 -7.64 -11.27 0.58
CA CYS A 347 -8.64 -10.33 0.07
C CYS A 347 -9.51 -10.96 -1.05
N PRO A 348 -10.78 -11.35 -0.79
CA PRO A 348 -11.56 -12.04 -1.82
C PRO A 348 -11.90 -11.17 -3.06
N PRO A 349 -12.14 -9.85 -2.92
CA PRO A 349 -12.26 -8.94 -4.05
C PRO A 349 -10.94 -8.58 -4.75
N ASN A 350 -9.79 -9.02 -4.21
CA ASN A 350 -8.46 -8.63 -4.67
C ASN A 350 -8.26 -7.10 -4.71
N ALA A 351 -8.83 -6.42 -3.71
CA ALA A 351 -8.77 -4.97 -3.60
C ALA A 351 -7.40 -4.47 -3.13
N ILE A 352 -6.56 -5.32 -2.52
CA ILE A 352 -5.24 -4.94 -2.00
C ILE A 352 -4.20 -5.61 -2.88
N GLN A 353 -3.24 -4.84 -3.36
CA GLN A 353 -2.13 -5.28 -4.20
C GLN A 353 -0.84 -4.83 -3.52
N PHE A 354 0.04 -5.75 -3.17
CA PHE A 354 1.29 -5.43 -2.48
C PHE A 354 2.47 -5.76 -3.39
N GLY A 355 3.56 -5.02 -3.23
CA GLY A 355 4.77 -5.30 -4.00
C GLY A 355 5.78 -4.17 -3.94
N ASP A 356 6.88 -4.38 -4.64
CA ASP A 356 7.91 -3.36 -4.80
C ASP A 356 7.41 -2.26 -5.72
N VAL A 357 7.20 -1.06 -5.19
CA VAL A 357 6.65 0.08 -5.95
C VAL A 357 7.62 0.65 -6.99
N ASN A 358 8.89 0.24 -6.93
CA ASN A 358 9.92 0.58 -7.91
C ASN A 358 10.05 -0.48 -9.02
N ASP A 359 9.50 -1.68 -8.83
CA ASP A 359 9.50 -2.72 -9.85
C ASP A 359 8.27 -2.61 -10.75
N GLU A 360 8.51 -2.31 -12.03
CA GLU A 360 7.45 -2.20 -13.03
C GLU A 360 6.62 -3.49 -13.17
N LYS A 361 7.13 -4.64 -12.72
CA LYS A 361 6.46 -5.93 -12.84
C LYS A 361 5.63 -6.32 -11.62
N SER A 362 5.77 -5.61 -10.50
CA SER A 362 5.05 -5.93 -9.28
C SER A 362 3.55 -5.66 -9.43
N ASP A 363 2.73 -6.41 -8.69
CA ASP A 363 1.28 -6.25 -8.76
C ASP A 363 0.83 -4.87 -8.26
N SER A 364 1.48 -4.32 -7.24
CA SER A 364 1.25 -2.93 -6.81
C SER A 364 1.55 -1.93 -7.93
N TYR A 365 2.69 -2.05 -8.62
CA TYR A 365 3.02 -1.13 -9.71
C TYR A 365 2.03 -1.23 -10.87
N GLN A 366 1.70 -2.45 -11.29
CA GLN A 366 0.76 -2.69 -12.39
C GLN A 366 -0.62 -2.10 -12.09
N HIS A 367 -1.10 -2.19 -10.85
CA HIS A 367 -2.36 -1.56 -10.47
C HIS A 367 -2.28 -0.04 -10.36
N ARG A 368 -1.16 0.51 -9.90
CA ARG A 368 -0.98 1.96 -9.78
C ARG A 368 -0.89 2.62 -11.16
N GLU A 369 -0.05 2.11 -12.04
CA GLU A 369 0.27 2.74 -13.33
C GLU A 369 -0.69 2.32 -14.46
N HIS A 370 -1.31 1.15 -14.34
CA HIS A 370 -2.21 0.61 -15.35
C HIS A 370 -3.55 0.10 -14.78
N PRO A 371 -4.26 0.90 -13.96
CA PRO A 371 -5.41 0.45 -13.18
C PRO A 371 -6.53 -0.15 -14.03
N VAL A 372 -6.78 0.43 -15.21
CA VAL A 372 -7.80 -0.06 -16.14
C VAL A 372 -7.43 -1.44 -16.72
N LYS A 373 -6.16 -1.62 -17.12
CA LYS A 373 -5.68 -2.89 -17.68
C LYS A 373 -5.63 -3.96 -16.58
N SER A 374 -5.04 -3.64 -15.44
CA SER A 374 -4.92 -4.59 -14.31
C SER A 374 -6.29 -5.03 -13.80
N ARG A 375 -7.26 -4.12 -13.71
CA ARG A 375 -8.64 -4.48 -13.37
C ARG A 375 -9.26 -5.46 -14.35
N ALA A 376 -9.09 -5.23 -15.66
CA ALA A 376 -9.60 -6.12 -16.69
C ALA A 376 -8.93 -7.50 -16.62
N VAL A 377 -7.61 -7.55 -16.46
CA VAL A 377 -6.84 -8.79 -16.30
C VAL A 377 -7.30 -9.56 -15.06
N ALA A 378 -7.39 -8.91 -13.90
CA ALA A 378 -7.88 -9.52 -12.66
C ALA A 378 -9.28 -10.13 -12.83
N HIS A 379 -10.17 -9.39 -13.52
CA HIS A 379 -11.54 -9.84 -13.75
C HIS A 379 -11.63 -11.04 -14.69
N LEU A 380 -10.79 -11.10 -15.73
CA LEU A 380 -10.77 -12.21 -16.68
C LEU A 380 -10.09 -13.47 -16.12
N SER A 381 -9.14 -13.32 -15.20
CA SER A 381 -8.34 -14.44 -14.68
C SER A 381 -9.09 -15.31 -13.67
N GLY A 382 -10.25 -14.85 -13.18
CA GLY A 382 -11.16 -15.68 -12.39
C GLY A 382 -10.75 -15.83 -10.92
N ASP A 383 -9.87 -14.96 -10.44
CA ASP A 383 -9.40 -14.85 -9.04
C ASP A 383 -10.47 -14.29 -8.09
N HIS A 384 -11.67 -13.99 -8.60
CA HIS A 384 -12.77 -13.42 -7.82
C HIS A 384 -13.97 -14.36 -7.80
N ILE A 385 -14.57 -14.49 -6.61
CA ILE A 385 -15.76 -15.32 -6.35
C ILE A 385 -16.96 -14.90 -7.23
N SER A 386 -16.93 -13.69 -7.81
CA SER A 386 -18.03 -13.10 -8.59
C SER A 386 -17.88 -13.19 -10.11
N SER A 387 -16.71 -13.48 -10.68
CA SER A 387 -16.57 -13.50 -12.13
C SER A 387 -17.05 -14.84 -12.70
N ASN A 388 -18.24 -14.84 -13.30
CA ASN A 388 -18.73 -15.99 -14.07
C ASN A 388 -18.01 -16.15 -15.43
N ARG A 389 -16.89 -15.44 -15.66
CA ARG A 389 -16.17 -15.39 -16.93
C ARG A 389 -15.03 -16.39 -16.97
N TYR A 390 -14.70 -16.84 -18.18
CA TYR A 390 -13.67 -17.85 -18.41
C TYR A 390 -12.78 -17.44 -19.56
N VAL A 391 -11.47 -17.53 -19.37
CA VAL A 391 -10.48 -17.48 -20.46
C VAL A 391 -10.03 -18.92 -20.75
N PRO A 392 -10.24 -19.44 -21.97
CA PRO A 392 -9.86 -20.81 -22.29
C PRO A 392 -8.34 -20.97 -22.33
N GLY A 393 -7.82 -22.09 -21.84
CA GLY A 393 -6.40 -22.38 -21.99
C GLY A 393 -6.05 -22.65 -23.46
N PRO A 394 -4.79 -22.40 -23.90
CA PRO A 394 -4.37 -22.66 -25.28
C PRO A 394 -4.64 -24.10 -25.74
N GLU A 395 -4.50 -25.09 -24.85
CA GLU A 395 -4.83 -26.49 -25.16
C GLU A 395 -6.33 -26.67 -25.47
N THR A 396 -7.21 -26.07 -24.66
CA THR A 396 -8.66 -26.09 -24.88
C THR A 396 -9.03 -25.44 -26.21
N VAL A 397 -8.39 -24.32 -26.55
CA VAL A 397 -8.60 -23.65 -27.84
C VAL A 397 -8.25 -24.58 -29.00
N ASN A 398 -7.04 -25.17 -28.96
CA ASN A 398 -6.55 -26.05 -30.02
C ASN A 398 -7.36 -27.37 -30.17
N GLU A 399 -7.95 -27.86 -29.09
CA GLU A 399 -8.82 -29.05 -29.13
C GLU A 399 -10.24 -28.75 -29.62
N THR A 400 -10.70 -27.51 -29.43
CA THR A 400 -12.08 -27.09 -29.71
C THR A 400 -12.24 -26.51 -31.12
N LEU A 401 -11.30 -25.68 -31.57
CA LEU A 401 -11.38 -24.97 -32.85
C LEU A 401 -10.79 -25.76 -34.03
N SER A 402 -11.28 -25.50 -35.24
CA SER A 402 -10.89 -26.13 -36.50
C SER A 402 -10.47 -25.10 -37.56
N GLU A 403 -9.82 -25.52 -38.66
CA GLU A 403 -9.08 -24.66 -39.62
C GLU A 403 -9.89 -23.59 -40.41
N SER A 404 -11.13 -23.25 -40.03
CA SER A 404 -11.86 -22.10 -40.58
C SER A 404 -13.10 -21.72 -39.75
N ASP A 405 -12.93 -21.40 -38.47
CA ASP A 405 -14.03 -20.95 -37.63
C ASP A 405 -14.12 -19.41 -37.68
N ASP A 406 -15.29 -18.86 -38.01
CA ASP A 406 -15.58 -17.42 -37.83
C ASP A 406 -15.72 -17.08 -36.34
N ILE A 407 -15.67 -15.79 -35.99
CA ILE A 407 -15.73 -15.32 -34.59
C ILE A 407 -16.96 -15.87 -33.84
N GLU A 408 -18.14 -15.80 -34.45
CA GLU A 408 -19.38 -16.25 -33.84
C GLU A 408 -19.33 -17.76 -33.52
N SER A 409 -18.84 -18.55 -34.48
CA SER A 409 -18.69 -20.00 -34.34
C SER A 409 -17.61 -20.36 -33.31
N ALA A 410 -16.50 -19.62 -33.26
CA ALA A 410 -15.43 -19.83 -32.30
C ALA A 410 -15.88 -19.54 -30.86
N ILE A 411 -16.57 -18.41 -30.64
CA ILE A 411 -17.17 -18.07 -29.34
C ILE A 411 -18.15 -19.17 -28.91
N ALA A 412 -19.08 -19.57 -29.78
CA ALA A 412 -20.07 -20.59 -29.44
C ALA A 412 -19.43 -21.95 -29.10
N ALA A 413 -18.33 -22.32 -29.77
CA ALA A 413 -17.62 -23.55 -29.50
C ALA A 413 -16.86 -23.51 -28.16
N LEU A 414 -16.16 -22.41 -27.87
CA LEU A 414 -15.38 -22.22 -26.65
C LEU A 414 -16.27 -22.07 -25.40
N ASP A 415 -17.40 -21.36 -25.51
CA ASP A 415 -18.40 -21.27 -24.44
C ASP A 415 -18.95 -22.66 -24.10
N ALA A 416 -19.27 -23.47 -25.12
CA ALA A 416 -19.77 -24.83 -24.92
C ALA A 416 -18.74 -25.80 -24.30
N ALA A 417 -17.45 -25.45 -24.30
CA ALA A 417 -16.40 -26.25 -23.70
C ALA A 417 -16.31 -26.09 -22.17
N ASN A 418 -17.00 -25.11 -21.58
CA ASN A 418 -17.06 -24.89 -20.13
C ASN A 418 -18.50 -24.89 -19.60
N GLU A 419 -18.83 -25.80 -18.67
CA GLU A 419 -20.18 -25.91 -18.13
C GLU A 419 -20.51 -24.88 -17.02
N SER A 420 -19.52 -24.14 -16.53
CA SER A 420 -19.62 -23.38 -15.27
C SER A 420 -19.42 -21.88 -15.40
N ARG A 421 -18.74 -21.43 -16.46
CA ARG A 421 -18.35 -20.03 -16.69
C ARG A 421 -18.47 -19.73 -18.18
N THR A 422 -18.75 -18.47 -18.51
CA THR A 422 -19.09 -18.02 -19.85
C THR A 422 -17.89 -17.46 -20.60
N PHE A 423 -17.80 -17.78 -21.88
CA PHE A 423 -16.90 -17.14 -22.85
C PHE A 423 -17.76 -16.49 -23.95
N ASP A 424 -17.77 -15.17 -24.02
CA ASP A 424 -18.60 -14.41 -24.94
C ASP A 424 -17.78 -13.38 -25.74
N GLU A 425 -18.46 -12.64 -26.62
CA GLU A 425 -17.85 -11.58 -27.43
C GLU A 425 -17.18 -10.51 -26.57
N GLU A 426 -17.73 -10.20 -25.41
CA GLU A 426 -17.16 -9.22 -24.48
C GLU A 426 -15.85 -9.74 -23.86
N VAL A 427 -15.77 -11.01 -23.46
CA VAL A 427 -14.50 -11.62 -23.03
C VAL A 427 -13.46 -11.54 -24.14
N LEU A 428 -13.79 -11.94 -25.37
CA LEU A 428 -12.85 -11.90 -26.49
C LEU A 428 -12.42 -10.47 -26.84
N SER A 429 -13.36 -9.52 -26.78
CA SER A 429 -13.08 -8.09 -26.96
C SER A 429 -12.08 -7.58 -25.92
N MET A 430 -12.28 -7.91 -24.64
CA MET A 430 -11.37 -7.50 -23.58
C MET A 430 -9.99 -8.16 -23.70
N MET A 431 -9.92 -9.44 -24.08
CA MET A 431 -8.64 -10.10 -24.36
C MET A 431 -7.87 -9.37 -25.47
N LYS A 432 -8.56 -9.02 -26.56
CA LYS A 432 -7.93 -8.29 -27.68
C LYS A 432 -7.56 -6.86 -27.30
N ALA A 433 -8.39 -6.18 -26.50
CA ALA A 433 -8.07 -4.86 -25.99
C ALA A 433 -6.83 -4.88 -25.08
N ILE A 434 -6.71 -5.88 -24.20
CA ILE A 434 -5.51 -6.11 -23.37
C ILE A 434 -4.28 -6.31 -24.25
N ASP A 435 -4.35 -7.14 -25.30
CA ASP A 435 -3.25 -7.35 -26.25
C ASP A 435 -2.79 -6.04 -26.91
N ILE A 436 -3.71 -5.21 -27.37
CA ILE A 436 -3.39 -3.92 -28.01
C ILE A 436 -2.66 -2.96 -27.06
N VAL A 437 -3.02 -2.94 -25.77
CA VAL A 437 -2.43 -2.02 -24.77
C VAL A 437 -1.28 -2.66 -23.98
N SER A 438 -0.97 -3.93 -24.25
CA SER A 438 0.05 -4.69 -23.53
C SER A 438 1.46 -4.39 -24.07
N GLU A 439 2.42 -4.35 -23.16
CA GLU A 439 3.85 -4.35 -23.50
C GLU A 439 4.45 -5.77 -23.56
N ARG A 440 3.62 -6.81 -23.32
CA ARG A 440 3.99 -8.23 -23.23
C ARG A 440 5.22 -8.45 -22.34
N LEU A 441 5.19 -7.88 -21.14
CA LEU A 441 6.27 -8.05 -20.16
C LEU A 441 6.40 -9.53 -19.77
N GLU A 442 7.64 -10.01 -19.74
CA GLU A 442 7.93 -11.31 -19.14
C GLU A 442 7.88 -11.17 -17.61
N PRO A 443 7.21 -12.09 -16.89
CA PRO A 443 7.26 -12.14 -15.43
C PRO A 443 8.71 -12.02 -14.95
N GLY A 444 8.94 -11.19 -13.94
CA GLY A 444 10.26 -11.04 -13.36
C GLY A 444 10.70 -12.29 -12.60
N ASP A 445 11.98 -12.34 -12.22
CA ASP A 445 12.41 -13.18 -11.10
C ASP A 445 11.92 -12.60 -9.75
N ASN A 446 11.41 -11.36 -9.78
CA ASN A 446 10.83 -10.65 -8.66
C ASN A 446 9.49 -11.28 -8.25
N LYS A 447 9.13 -11.03 -7.00
CA LYS A 447 8.16 -11.83 -6.26
C LYS A 447 6.83 -11.07 -6.15
N ASN A 448 5.70 -11.78 -6.32
CA ASN A 448 4.34 -11.27 -6.56
C ASN A 448 4.15 -10.47 -7.89
N THR A 449 4.20 -11.20 -9.00
CA THR A 449 3.90 -10.69 -10.35
C THR A 449 2.66 -11.39 -10.93
N THR A 450 1.66 -11.67 -10.10
CA THR A 450 0.49 -12.46 -10.50
C THR A 450 -0.27 -11.77 -11.63
N MET A 451 -0.29 -10.44 -11.65
CA MET A 451 -0.94 -9.63 -12.68
C MET A 451 -0.29 -9.84 -14.05
N ILE A 452 1.04 -9.84 -14.12
CA ILE A 452 1.77 -10.11 -15.37
C ILE A 452 1.61 -11.58 -15.82
N GLN A 453 1.56 -12.52 -14.89
CA GLN A 453 1.33 -13.95 -15.20
C GLN A 453 -0.09 -14.19 -15.75
N ASN A 454 -1.07 -13.52 -15.17
CA ASN A 454 -2.47 -13.53 -15.60
C ASN A 454 -2.64 -12.88 -16.97
N GLU A 455 -2.04 -11.70 -17.18
CA GLU A 455 -1.99 -11.03 -18.49
C GLU A 455 -1.38 -11.95 -19.55
N ARG A 456 -0.24 -12.60 -19.25
CA ARG A 456 0.38 -13.57 -20.14
C ARG A 456 -0.56 -14.73 -20.49
N THR A 457 -1.26 -15.30 -19.51
CA THR A 457 -2.20 -16.41 -19.74
C THR A 457 -3.32 -15.99 -20.70
N ILE A 458 -3.83 -14.76 -20.56
CA ILE A 458 -4.81 -14.17 -21.47
C ILE A 458 -4.24 -14.06 -22.88
N LEU A 459 -3.02 -13.53 -23.02
CA LEU A 459 -2.38 -13.34 -24.32
C LEU A 459 -2.04 -14.66 -25.01
N GLU A 460 -1.57 -15.67 -24.27
CA GLU A 460 -1.31 -17.00 -24.83
C GLU A 460 -2.61 -17.68 -25.31
N SER A 461 -3.72 -17.46 -24.60
CA SER A 461 -5.05 -17.89 -25.05
C SER A 461 -5.48 -17.18 -26.33
N LEU A 462 -5.32 -15.85 -26.37
CA LEU A 462 -5.66 -15.04 -27.54
C LEU A 462 -4.83 -15.44 -28.76
N ASP A 463 -3.50 -15.58 -28.61
CA ASP A 463 -2.59 -16.01 -29.68
C ASP A 463 -3.01 -17.40 -30.23
N ALA A 464 -3.54 -18.29 -29.38
CA ALA A 464 -4.09 -19.57 -29.82
C ALA A 464 -5.38 -19.40 -30.64
N ILE A 465 -6.28 -18.50 -30.24
CA ILE A 465 -7.52 -18.20 -30.98
C ILE A 465 -7.19 -17.57 -32.33
N GLU A 466 -6.22 -16.66 -32.39
CA GLU A 466 -5.75 -16.00 -33.62
C GLU A 466 -5.14 -16.98 -34.63
N GLY A 467 -4.71 -18.16 -34.18
CA GLY A 467 -4.32 -19.26 -35.06
C GLY A 467 -5.44 -19.82 -35.93
N TYR A 468 -6.71 -19.59 -35.54
CA TYR A 468 -7.91 -20.10 -36.20
C TYR A 468 -8.81 -18.98 -36.74
N VAL A 469 -8.82 -17.82 -36.09
CA VAL A 469 -9.71 -16.68 -36.37
C VAL A 469 -8.89 -15.42 -36.62
N ASP A 470 -9.14 -14.70 -37.72
CA ASP A 470 -8.44 -13.43 -38.01
C ASP A 470 -9.05 -12.25 -37.22
N LEU A 471 -8.52 -12.01 -36.02
CA LEU A 471 -8.95 -10.93 -35.12
C LEU A 471 -8.36 -9.55 -35.50
N GLU A 472 -7.48 -9.47 -36.51
CA GLU A 472 -6.94 -8.20 -37.01
C GLU A 472 -7.78 -7.60 -38.15
N SER A 473 -8.74 -8.37 -38.68
CA SER A 473 -9.60 -7.89 -39.77
C SER A 473 -10.52 -6.74 -39.34
N GLU A 474 -10.83 -5.81 -40.25
CA GLU A 474 -11.76 -4.69 -39.98
C GLU A 474 -13.14 -5.20 -39.49
N GLU A 475 -13.60 -6.34 -40.00
CA GLU A 475 -14.86 -6.96 -39.58
C GLU A 475 -14.78 -7.51 -38.16
N ALA A 476 -13.64 -8.09 -37.77
CA ALA A 476 -13.41 -8.58 -36.41
C ALA A 476 -13.35 -7.44 -35.40
N LEU A 477 -12.59 -6.38 -35.70
CA LEU A 477 -12.44 -5.23 -34.82
C LEU A 477 -13.76 -4.47 -34.63
N ASP A 478 -14.58 -4.31 -35.68
CA ASP A 478 -15.93 -3.74 -35.57
C ASP A 478 -16.83 -4.62 -34.68
N THR A 479 -16.81 -5.94 -34.89
CA THR A 479 -17.56 -6.90 -34.07
C THR A 479 -17.16 -6.81 -32.59
N LEU A 480 -15.85 -6.72 -32.30
CA LEU A 480 -15.33 -6.61 -30.93
C LEU A 480 -15.45 -5.18 -30.35
N ASN A 481 -16.11 -4.24 -31.05
CA ASN A 481 -16.22 -2.83 -30.68
C ASN A 481 -14.86 -2.10 -30.51
N LEU A 482 -13.81 -2.58 -31.17
CA LEU A 482 -12.47 -1.98 -31.17
C LEU A 482 -12.23 -1.02 -32.35
N ASP A 483 -13.21 -0.87 -33.25
CA ASP A 483 -13.21 0.03 -34.41
C ASP A 483 -11.97 -0.16 -35.29
N ASP A 484 -10.99 0.75 -35.22
CA ASP A 484 -9.75 0.68 -36.02
C ASP A 484 -8.61 -0.09 -35.35
N GLY A 485 -8.84 -0.68 -34.16
CA GLY A 485 -7.82 -1.41 -33.40
C GLY A 485 -6.73 -0.51 -32.81
N SER A 486 -6.97 0.80 -32.72
CA SER A 486 -6.04 1.73 -32.07
C SER A 486 -5.99 1.53 -30.55
N GLU A 487 -4.86 1.93 -29.96
CA GLU A 487 -4.67 1.93 -28.51
C GLU A 487 -5.70 2.81 -27.78
N GLU A 488 -6.13 3.91 -28.40
CA GLU A 488 -7.18 4.78 -27.86
C GLU A 488 -8.52 4.05 -27.74
N ASN A 489 -8.92 3.33 -28.79
CA ASN A 489 -10.16 2.55 -28.79
C ASN A 489 -10.09 1.35 -27.84
N ALA A 490 -8.96 0.65 -27.78
CA ALA A 490 -8.75 -0.44 -26.82
C ALA A 490 -8.82 0.05 -25.36
N ARG A 491 -8.15 1.17 -25.04
CA ARG A 491 -8.24 1.80 -23.71
C ARG A 491 -9.67 2.24 -23.40
N PHE A 492 -10.37 2.83 -24.37
CA PHE A 492 -11.76 3.22 -24.20
C PHE A 492 -12.66 2.02 -23.90
N GLN A 493 -12.50 0.91 -24.62
CA GLN A 493 -13.27 -0.32 -24.37
C GLN A 493 -12.99 -0.89 -22.97
N LEU A 494 -11.73 -0.96 -22.56
CA LEU A 494 -11.39 -1.40 -21.21
C LEU A 494 -12.01 -0.46 -20.15
N GLN A 495 -11.98 0.85 -20.36
CA GLN A 495 -12.61 1.83 -19.45
C GLN A 495 -14.13 1.67 -19.38
N GLN A 496 -14.81 1.35 -20.49
CA GLN A 496 -16.24 1.04 -20.46
C GLN A 496 -16.52 -0.25 -19.68
N TYR A 497 -15.58 -1.19 -19.70
CA TYR A 497 -15.72 -2.50 -19.06
C TYR A 497 -15.47 -2.49 -17.55
N VAL A 498 -14.38 -1.87 -17.08
CA VAL A 498 -13.97 -1.87 -15.66
C VAL A 498 -14.01 -0.50 -14.98
N GLY A 499 -14.56 0.51 -15.67
CA GLY A 499 -14.52 1.89 -15.22
C GLY A 499 -13.14 2.53 -15.40
N ASN A 500 -13.03 3.77 -14.95
CA ASN A 500 -11.79 4.56 -15.01
C ASN A 500 -11.54 5.19 -13.64
N PRO A 501 -10.90 4.48 -12.71
CA PRO A 501 -10.73 4.98 -11.35
C PRO A 501 -9.77 6.17 -11.33
N SER A 502 -10.05 7.13 -10.46
CA SER A 502 -9.04 8.09 -10.02
C SER A 502 -8.01 7.38 -9.14
N SER A 503 -6.80 7.95 -9.05
CA SER A 503 -5.79 7.51 -8.10
C SER A 503 -5.44 8.66 -7.15
N PHE A 504 -5.21 8.36 -5.87
CA PHE A 504 -4.76 9.35 -4.89
C PHE A 504 -3.90 8.72 -3.80
N ASN A 505 -3.12 9.57 -3.12
CA ASN A 505 -2.42 9.22 -1.90
C ASN A 505 -3.13 9.89 -0.73
N LEU A 506 -3.42 9.15 0.33
CA LEU A 506 -4.18 9.68 1.45
C LEU A 506 -3.36 10.77 2.17
N LEU A 507 -3.95 11.97 2.30
CA LEU A 507 -3.33 13.13 2.93
C LEU A 507 -1.99 13.55 2.28
N ASP A 508 -1.88 13.44 0.95
CA ASP A 508 -0.67 13.77 0.17
C ASP A 508 -0.10 15.16 0.48
N HIS A 509 -0.99 16.13 0.79
CA HIS A 509 -0.62 17.51 1.13
C HIS A 509 0.23 17.66 2.40
N ILE A 510 0.28 16.66 3.29
CA ILE A 510 1.11 16.67 4.51
C ILE A 510 2.58 16.37 4.18
N GLY A 511 2.87 15.84 2.98
CA GLY A 511 4.24 15.60 2.52
C GLY A 511 4.93 14.38 3.13
N THR A 512 4.18 13.47 3.76
CA THR A 512 4.72 12.22 4.34
C THR A 512 5.25 11.23 3.29
N ASN A 513 4.92 11.42 2.00
CA ASN A 513 5.23 10.50 0.91
C ASN A 513 4.79 9.05 1.23
N PRO A 514 3.48 8.80 1.31
CA PRO A 514 2.95 7.50 1.70
C PRO A 514 3.27 6.43 0.64
N ASN A 515 3.57 5.22 1.09
CA ASN A 515 3.81 4.04 0.25
C ASN A 515 2.53 3.22 0.02
N VAL A 516 1.37 3.84 0.19
CA VAL A 516 0.07 3.26 -0.11
C VAL A 516 -0.67 4.21 -1.05
N THR A 517 -1.00 3.71 -2.23
CA THR A 517 -1.79 4.43 -3.23
C THR A 517 -3.20 3.84 -3.29
N TYR A 518 -4.19 4.70 -3.46
CA TYR A 518 -5.59 4.33 -3.55
C TYR A 518 -6.11 4.49 -4.98
N LEU A 519 -6.92 3.54 -5.44
CA LEU A 519 -7.74 3.66 -6.65
C LEU A 519 -9.20 3.84 -6.24
N GLY A 520 -9.90 4.77 -6.89
CA GLY A 520 -11.27 5.17 -6.59
C GLY A 520 -11.37 6.59 -6.05
N ALA A 521 -12.55 6.93 -5.54
CA ALA A 521 -12.84 8.27 -5.03
C ALA A 521 -12.14 8.52 -3.68
N GLU A 522 -11.43 9.63 -3.59
CA GLU A 522 -10.95 10.16 -2.31
C GLU A 522 -12.14 10.68 -1.48
N PRO A 523 -12.19 10.44 -0.15
CA PRO A 523 -13.19 11.04 0.71
C PRO A 523 -13.24 12.57 0.57
N GLY A 524 -14.41 13.09 0.18
CA GLY A 524 -14.64 14.53 0.09
C GLY A 524 -14.60 15.24 1.45
N SER A 525 -14.51 16.58 1.42
CA SER A 525 -14.49 17.40 2.65
C SER A 525 -15.75 17.29 3.52
N ASP A 526 -16.86 16.82 2.95
CA ASP A 526 -18.13 16.58 3.63
C ASP A 526 -18.42 15.08 3.83
N ALA A 527 -17.43 14.22 3.60
CA ALA A 527 -17.55 12.80 3.87
C ALA A 527 -17.77 12.53 5.36
N TYR A 528 -18.67 11.60 5.68
CA TYR A 528 -18.87 11.10 7.03
C TYR A 528 -18.92 9.58 7.03
N GLN A 529 -18.42 8.97 8.10
CA GLN A 529 -18.43 7.53 8.25
C GLN A 529 -19.87 7.01 8.45
N VAL A 530 -20.18 5.88 7.82
CA VAL A 530 -21.45 5.15 7.97
C VAL A 530 -21.20 3.69 8.32
N ASP A 531 -22.27 2.98 8.66
CA ASP A 531 -22.22 1.54 8.89
C ASP A 531 -21.87 0.81 7.58
N GLY A 532 -20.75 0.08 7.60
CA GLY A 532 -20.37 -0.79 6.50
C GLY A 532 -21.21 -2.08 6.43
N PRO A 533 -21.05 -2.87 5.36
CA PRO A 533 -21.80 -4.11 5.13
C PRO A 533 -21.49 -5.21 6.16
N THR A 534 -20.28 -5.17 6.73
CA THR A 534 -19.85 -6.06 7.81
C THR A 534 -19.49 -5.21 9.03
N LYS A 535 -20.03 -5.57 10.20
CA LYS A 535 -19.68 -4.89 11.44
C LYS A 535 -18.46 -5.52 12.09
N TYR A 536 -17.69 -4.69 12.78
CA TYR A 536 -16.49 -5.15 13.50
C TYR A 536 -16.85 -6.13 14.63
N GLU A 537 -18.03 -5.95 15.25
CA GLU A 537 -18.52 -6.85 16.30
C GLU A 537 -18.72 -8.28 15.82
N ASP A 538 -19.19 -8.45 14.59
CA ASP A 538 -19.52 -9.75 13.99
C ASP A 538 -18.24 -10.50 13.58
N ALA A 539 -17.17 -9.76 13.27
CA ALA A 539 -15.85 -10.30 12.94
C ALA A 539 -14.91 -10.44 14.15
N GLY A 540 -15.36 -10.08 15.36
CA GLY A 540 -14.51 -10.14 16.56
C GLY A 540 -13.42 -9.05 16.63
N LEU A 541 -13.58 -7.98 15.85
CA LEU A 541 -12.61 -6.90 15.67
C LEU A 541 -12.82 -5.71 16.61
N LEU A 542 -13.75 -5.79 17.57
CA LEU A 542 -13.91 -4.76 18.60
C LEU A 542 -13.01 -5.01 19.79
N ASP A 543 -12.28 -3.99 20.23
CA ASP A 543 -11.57 -4.02 21.51
C ASP A 543 -12.56 -3.86 22.66
N LYS A 544 -13.18 -4.98 23.05
CA LYS A 544 -14.13 -5.03 24.17
C LYS A 544 -13.46 -4.83 25.53
N ARG A 545 -12.13 -4.64 25.57
CA ARG A 545 -11.38 -4.39 26.80
C ARG A 545 -11.27 -2.91 27.11
N GLN A 546 -11.48 -2.01 26.14
CA GLN A 546 -11.34 -0.55 26.32
C GLN A 546 -12.12 -0.03 27.54
N GLU A 547 -13.43 -0.36 27.67
CA GLU A 547 -14.24 0.03 28.83
C GLU A 547 -13.73 -0.55 30.17
N LYS A 548 -13.02 -1.69 30.15
CA LYS A 548 -12.46 -2.32 31.35
C LYS A 548 -11.07 -1.75 31.68
N LEU A 549 -10.30 -1.40 30.65
CA LEU A 549 -8.95 -0.85 30.72
C LEU A 549 -8.95 0.62 31.15
N ASP A 550 -9.93 1.40 30.71
CA ASP A 550 -10.19 2.77 31.20
C ASP A 550 -10.62 2.77 32.69
N ASN A 551 -11.13 1.64 33.20
CA ASN A 551 -11.53 1.48 34.60
C ASN A 551 -10.42 0.91 35.50
N GLU A 552 -9.44 0.20 34.93
CA GLU A 552 -8.40 -0.52 35.69
C GLU A 552 -7.01 0.15 35.58
N THR A 553 -6.77 1.04 34.60
CA THR A 553 -5.41 1.56 34.31
C THR A 553 -5.21 3.06 34.59
N VAL A 554 -6.26 3.89 34.67
CA VAL A 554 -6.19 5.28 35.16
C VAL A 554 -7.61 5.76 35.51
N GLY A 555 -7.74 6.76 36.39
CA GLY A 555 -9.00 7.05 37.10
C GLY A 555 -10.15 7.60 36.23
N HIS A 556 -11.16 6.77 35.99
CA HIS A 556 -12.57 7.08 35.67
C HIS A 556 -12.92 8.52 35.24
N ILE A 557 -13.20 8.70 33.94
CA ILE A 557 -14.08 9.76 33.43
C ILE A 557 -15.07 9.13 32.44
N ASP A 558 -16.36 9.29 32.73
CA ASP A 558 -17.47 8.85 31.88
C ASP A 558 -17.48 9.61 30.54
N GLY A 559 -17.59 8.88 29.42
CA GLY A 559 -18.35 9.39 28.27
C GLY A 559 -17.71 9.41 26.87
N VAL A 560 -16.85 8.47 26.49
CA VAL A 560 -16.44 8.31 25.08
C VAL A 560 -16.79 6.90 24.59
N SER A 561 -17.72 6.83 23.65
CA SER A 561 -17.99 5.67 22.80
C SER A 561 -17.72 6.15 21.38
N LEU A 562 -16.89 5.40 20.65
CA LEU A 562 -16.82 5.47 19.19
C LEU A 562 -18.22 5.30 18.57
#